data_AF-A0AAN9BYW8-F1
#
_entry.id   AF-A0AAN9BYW8-F1
#
_cell.length_a   1.000
_cell.length_b   1.000
_cell.length_c   1.000
_cell.angle_alpha   90.00
_cell.angle_beta   90.00
_cell.angle_gamma   90.00
#
_symmetry.space_group_name_H-M   'P 1'
#
loop_
_entity.id
_entity.type
_entity.pdbx_description
1 polymer ?
#
loop_
_entity_poly.entity_id
_entity_poly.type
_entity_poly.pdbx_seq_one_letter_code
_entity_poly.pdbx_strand_id
1 'polypeptide(L)'
;MACSRCSAQLLRVSGLPVKTISRAVSTTHELCGKRTKEPVLRKWGLEKFPKEDNYNRLRPLLELPDFTYLDGRPTPLTKQQLERKEMNYNLTKRIVMLTKEMEEAKIAAVKRKQGDVKSRESILTSKLKPKSTQL
;
A
#
# COMPACT_ATOMS: atom_id res chain seq x y z
N MET A 1 7.60 -8.21 -63.27
CA MET A 1 6.72 -9.38 -63.44
C MET A 1 5.75 -9.42 -62.27
N ALA A 2 4.48 -9.11 -62.53
CA ALA A 2 3.40 -9.20 -61.56
C ALA A 2 2.77 -10.59 -61.63
N CYS A 3 2.40 -11.18 -60.50
CA CYS A 3 1.43 -12.27 -60.49
C CYS A 3 0.25 -11.86 -59.60
N SER A 4 -0.91 -11.83 -60.23
CA SER A 4 -2.20 -11.35 -59.77
C SER A 4 -3.03 -12.46 -59.12
N ARG A 5 -4.06 -12.03 -58.35
CA ARG A 5 -5.26 -12.79 -57.92
C ARG A 5 -4.98 -13.79 -56.78
N CYS A 6 -5.77 -13.88 -55.71
CA CYS A 6 -7.22 -13.72 -55.60
C CYS A 6 -7.63 -13.05 -54.28
N SER A 7 -8.55 -12.09 -54.37
CA SER A 7 -9.47 -11.74 -53.29
C SER A 7 -10.38 -12.92 -52.98
N ALA A 8 -10.51 -13.28 -51.71
CA ALA A 8 -11.61 -14.10 -51.22
C ALA A 8 -12.19 -13.44 -49.96
N GLN A 9 -13.08 -12.48 -50.19
CA GLN A 9 -14.22 -12.31 -49.28
C GLN A 9 -15.15 -13.48 -49.54
N LEU A 10 -15.59 -14.19 -48.50
CA LEU A 10 -16.95 -14.69 -48.33
C LEU A 10 -17.11 -15.30 -46.91
N LEU A 11 -17.99 -14.64 -46.17
CA LEU A 11 -18.98 -15.19 -45.22
C LEU A 11 -18.52 -15.78 -43.88
N ARG A 12 -18.93 -15.05 -42.83
CA ARG A 12 -19.13 -15.50 -41.46
C ARG A 12 -19.95 -16.80 -41.44
N VAL A 13 -19.41 -17.83 -40.80
CA VAL A 13 -20.22 -18.83 -40.09
C VAL A 13 -19.69 -18.91 -38.67
N SER A 14 -20.59 -18.63 -37.74
CA SER A 14 -20.46 -18.81 -36.30
C SER A 14 -20.02 -20.24 -35.95
N GLY A 15 -18.91 -20.38 -35.22
CA GLY A 15 -18.47 -21.69 -34.72
C GLY A 15 -17.25 -21.57 -33.81
N LEU A 16 -17.49 -21.76 -32.52
CA LEU A 16 -16.58 -21.91 -31.38
C LEU A 16 -15.10 -22.25 -31.72
N PRO A 17 -14.10 -21.55 -31.13
CA PRO A 17 -12.71 -21.95 -31.28
C PRO A 17 -12.42 -23.23 -30.47
N VAL A 18 -12.30 -24.36 -31.16
CA VAL A 18 -11.66 -25.57 -30.63
C VAL A 18 -10.17 -25.26 -30.50
N LYS A 19 -9.73 -24.93 -29.28
CA LYS A 19 -8.30 -24.85 -28.97
C LYS A 19 -7.74 -26.26 -28.95
N THR A 20 -6.98 -26.61 -29.98
CA THR A 20 -6.10 -27.78 -29.98
C THR A 20 -5.07 -27.60 -28.86
N ILE A 21 -5.27 -28.31 -27.75
CA ILE A 21 -4.26 -28.43 -26.69
C ILE A 21 -3.28 -29.51 -27.16
N SER A 22 -2.23 -29.11 -27.88
CA SER A 22 -1.06 -29.95 -28.07
C SER A 22 -0.37 -30.12 -26.71
N ARG A 23 -0.48 -31.34 -26.17
CA ARG A 23 0.28 -31.84 -25.02
C ARG A 23 1.77 -31.78 -25.35
N ALA A 24 2.53 -31.00 -24.61
CA ALA A 24 3.95 -31.27 -24.38
C ALA A 24 4.09 -31.83 -22.97
N VAL A 25 4.29 -33.15 -22.87
CA VAL A 25 4.69 -33.83 -21.64
C VAL A 25 6.22 -33.70 -21.56
N SER A 26 6.72 -32.77 -20.75
CA SER A 26 8.12 -32.78 -20.33
C SER A 26 8.19 -33.28 -18.90
N THR A 27 8.60 -34.54 -18.78
CA THR A 27 8.80 -35.26 -17.54
C THR A 27 10.21 -34.97 -17.02
N THR A 28 10.34 -34.01 -16.10
CA THR A 28 11.35 -34.04 -15.02
C THR A 28 10.71 -33.45 -13.77
N HIS A 29 9.69 -34.14 -13.26
CA HIS A 29 9.12 -33.88 -11.94
C HIS A 29 9.51 -35.04 -11.04
N GLU A 30 10.63 -34.89 -10.33
CA GLU A 30 11.08 -35.70 -9.18
C GLU A 30 12.43 -35.07 -8.76
N LEU A 31 12.68 -34.49 -7.58
CA LEU A 31 12.07 -34.56 -6.25
C LEU A 31 12.31 -33.21 -5.55
N CYS A 32 11.32 -32.33 -5.44
CA CYS A 32 11.31 -31.34 -4.38
C CYS A 32 10.17 -31.72 -3.44
N GLY A 33 10.45 -32.71 -2.59
CA GLY A 33 9.56 -33.08 -1.51
C GLY A 33 9.17 -31.82 -0.76
N LYS A 34 7.86 -31.53 -0.74
CA LYS A 34 7.30 -30.44 0.05
C LYS A 34 7.79 -30.60 1.48
N ARG A 35 8.72 -29.74 1.93
CA ARG A 35 9.05 -29.63 3.35
C ARG A 35 7.79 -29.13 4.06
N THR A 36 6.94 -30.07 4.51
CA THR A 36 5.69 -29.80 5.23
C THR A 36 5.91 -29.56 6.73
N LYS A 37 7.14 -29.69 7.22
CA LYS A 37 7.51 -29.30 8.57
C LYS A 37 8.13 -27.91 8.51
N GLU A 38 7.42 -26.91 9.05
CA GLU A 38 8.05 -25.63 9.37
C GLU A 38 9.31 -25.90 10.20
N PRO A 39 10.47 -25.32 9.85
CA PRO A 39 11.68 -25.53 10.62
C PRO A 39 11.45 -25.07 12.06
N VAL A 40 11.81 -25.89 13.04
CA VAL A 40 11.63 -25.64 14.49
C VAL A 40 12.11 -24.23 14.90
N LEU A 41 13.18 -23.75 14.24
CA LEU A 41 13.76 -22.42 14.43
C LEU A 41 12.80 -21.25 14.12
N ARG A 42 11.83 -21.42 13.23
CA ARG A 42 10.84 -20.37 12.91
C ARG A 42 9.90 -20.10 14.09
N LYS A 43 9.45 -21.15 14.77
CA LYS A 43 8.49 -21.04 15.88
C LYS A 43 9.10 -20.31 17.09
N TRP A 44 10.34 -20.66 17.43
CA TRP A 44 11.13 -19.96 18.45
C TRP A 44 11.32 -18.47 18.10
N GLY A 45 11.66 -18.17 16.84
CA GLY A 45 11.91 -16.80 16.40
C GLY A 45 10.67 -15.91 16.44
N LEU A 46 9.51 -16.45 16.05
CA LEU A 46 8.20 -15.80 16.14
C LEU A 46 7.77 -15.52 17.59
N GLU A 47 8.05 -16.44 18.51
CA GLU A 47 7.72 -16.26 19.93
C GLU A 47 8.59 -15.20 20.60
N LYS A 48 9.90 -15.18 20.30
CA LYS A 48 10.85 -14.22 20.90
C LYS A 48 10.85 -12.85 20.21
N PHE A 49 10.57 -12.81 18.90
CA PHE A 49 10.56 -11.58 18.09
C PHE A 49 9.25 -11.50 17.28
N PRO A 50 8.11 -11.24 17.93
CA PRO A 50 6.77 -11.38 17.34
C PRO A 50 6.44 -10.41 16.20
N LYS A 51 7.28 -9.40 15.95
CA LYS A 51 7.04 -8.39 14.91
C LYS A 51 7.68 -8.73 13.56
N GLU A 52 8.48 -9.79 13.49
CA GLU A 52 9.29 -10.07 12.31
C GLU A 52 9.23 -11.55 11.93
N ASP A 53 8.30 -11.88 11.02
CA ASP A 53 8.07 -13.24 10.50
C ASP A 53 9.33 -13.93 9.91
N ASN A 54 10.39 -13.14 9.66
CA ASN A 54 11.64 -13.61 9.11
C ASN A 54 12.80 -12.96 9.88
N TYR A 55 13.75 -13.78 10.36
CA TYR A 55 15.00 -13.34 11.00
C TYR A 55 15.78 -12.30 10.16
N ASN A 56 15.70 -12.40 8.84
CA ASN A 56 16.31 -11.43 7.92
C ASN A 56 15.64 -10.05 7.92
N ARG A 57 14.56 -9.82 8.68
CA ARG A 57 13.95 -8.51 8.89
C ARG A 57 14.49 -7.78 10.13
N LEU A 58 15.36 -8.43 10.92
CA LEU A 58 15.93 -7.83 12.13
C LEU A 58 16.64 -6.54 11.77
N ARG A 59 16.12 -5.43 12.30
CA ARG A 59 16.65 -4.09 12.03
C ARG A 59 18.16 -3.97 12.23
N PRO A 60 18.78 -4.53 13.29
CA PRO A 60 20.22 -4.46 13.44
C PRO A 60 21.00 -5.18 12.32
N LEU A 61 20.49 -6.33 11.85
CA LEU A 61 21.13 -7.10 10.78
C LEU A 61 21.03 -6.39 9.42
N LEU A 62 20.00 -5.57 9.21
CA LEU A 62 19.75 -4.88 7.94
C LEU A 62 20.25 -3.43 7.90
N GLU A 63 20.25 -2.72 9.03
CA GLU A 63 20.59 -1.30 9.12
C GLU A 63 22.09 -1.08 9.38
N LEU A 64 22.77 -2.00 10.10
CA LEU A 64 24.21 -1.88 10.34
C LEU A 64 25.01 -2.26 9.08
N PRO A 65 26.21 -1.68 8.89
CA PRO A 65 27.10 -2.09 7.81
C PRO A 65 27.78 -3.43 8.13
N ASP A 66 27.93 -4.27 7.12
CA ASP A 66 28.55 -5.61 7.25
C ASP A 66 30.05 -5.56 7.59
N PHE A 67 30.72 -4.45 7.25
CA PHE A 67 32.13 -4.20 7.54
C PHE A 67 32.37 -2.71 7.76
N THR A 68 33.56 -2.35 8.26
CA THR A 68 34.07 -0.97 8.33
C THR A 68 35.55 -0.95 7.93
N TYR A 69 36.05 0.19 7.48
CA TYR A 69 37.47 0.34 7.15
C TYR A 69 38.33 0.37 8.42
N LEU A 70 39.57 -0.15 8.36
CA LEU A 70 40.50 -0.13 9.49
C LEU A 70 40.80 1.28 10.01
N ASP A 71 40.78 2.25 9.10
CA ASP A 71 40.94 3.68 9.40
C ASP A 71 39.74 4.28 10.17
N GLY A 72 38.67 3.51 10.39
CA GLY A 72 37.43 3.96 11.01
C GLY A 72 36.53 4.77 10.08
N ARG A 73 36.84 4.85 8.78
CA ARG A 73 35.96 5.49 7.80
C ARG A 73 34.63 4.73 7.73
N PRO A 74 33.50 5.45 7.61
CA PRO A 74 32.20 4.80 7.51
C PRO A 74 32.05 4.11 6.15
N THR A 75 31.35 2.99 6.16
CA THR A 75 31.03 2.24 4.95
C THR A 75 30.02 3.01 4.12
N PRO A 76 30.24 3.18 2.81
CA PRO A 76 29.28 3.84 1.94
C PRO A 76 27.96 3.05 1.93
N LEU A 77 26.84 3.76 1.79
CA LEU A 77 25.53 3.12 1.77
C LEU A 77 25.34 2.26 0.53
N THR A 78 24.78 1.07 0.72
CA THR A 78 24.36 0.22 -0.39
C THR A 78 23.10 0.78 -1.06
N LYS A 79 22.89 0.45 -2.34
CA LYS A 79 21.70 0.86 -3.09
C LYS A 79 20.40 0.47 -2.38
N GLN A 80 20.33 -0.75 -1.84
CA GLN A 80 19.15 -1.22 -1.13
C GLN A 80 18.90 -0.47 0.18
N GLN A 81 19.96 -0.10 0.91
CA GLN A 81 19.81 0.72 2.12
C GLN A 81 19.28 2.11 1.77
N LEU A 82 19.73 2.71 0.66
CA LEU A 82 19.19 3.97 0.16
C LEU A 82 17.71 3.85 -0.20
N GLU A 83 17.34 2.85 -1.00
CA GLU A 83 15.95 2.60 -1.40
C GLU A 83 15.05 2.40 -0.17
N ARG A 84 15.49 1.65 0.85
CA ARG A 84 14.73 1.48 2.11
C ARG A 84 14.54 2.79 2.84
N LYS A 85 15.59 3.62 2.94
CA LYS A 85 15.50 4.94 3.57
C LYS A 85 14.52 5.85 2.83
N GLU A 86 14.55 5.84 1.50
CA GLU A 86 13.64 6.60 0.67
C GLU A 86 12.18 6.12 0.81
N MET A 87 11.94 4.81 0.79
CA MET A 87 10.62 4.23 1.04
C MET A 87 10.07 4.64 2.42
N ASN A 88 10.90 4.53 3.45
CA ASN A 88 10.53 4.94 4.81
C ASN A 88 10.22 6.43 4.88
N TYR A 89 11.04 7.26 4.26
CA TYR A 89 10.81 8.71 4.20
C TYR A 89 9.49 9.06 3.51
N ASN A 90 9.23 8.45 2.35
CA ASN A 90 7.98 8.68 1.60
C ASN A 90 6.75 8.21 2.38
N LEU A 91 6.85 7.07 3.07
CA LEU A 91 5.79 6.58 3.95
C LEU A 91 5.54 7.55 5.11
N THR A 92 6.59 7.97 5.82
CA THR A 92 6.47 8.92 6.92
C THR A 92 5.89 10.25 6.45
N LYS A 93 6.34 10.77 5.30
CA LYS A 93 5.80 11.99 4.69
C LYS A 93 4.29 11.88 4.47
N ARG A 94 3.83 10.74 3.95
CA ARG A 94 2.39 10.49 3.74
C ARG A 94 1.62 10.42 5.05
N ILE A 95 2.15 9.75 6.07
CA ILE A 95 1.51 9.68 7.40
C ILE A 95 1.35 11.08 7.99
N VAL A 96 2.40 11.90 7.95
CA VAL A 96 2.38 13.27 8.48
C VAL A 96 1.38 14.14 7.72
N MET A 97 1.31 14.01 6.40
CA MET A 97 0.32 14.73 5.58
C MET A 97 -1.11 14.37 5.96
N LEU A 98 -1.45 13.07 5.99
CA LEU A 98 -2.80 12.60 6.30
C LEU A 98 -3.24 12.96 7.72
N THR A 99 -2.34 12.87 8.70
CA THR A 99 -2.64 13.24 10.09
C THR A 99 -2.95 14.73 10.22
N LYS A 100 -2.19 15.59 9.54
CA LYS A 100 -2.48 17.04 9.48
C LYS A 100 -3.83 17.34 8.83
N GLU A 101 -4.12 16.72 7.68
CA GLU A 101 -5.40 16.90 7.00
C GLU A 101 -6.58 16.51 7.91
N MET A 102 -6.46 15.41 8.66
CA MET A 102 -7.47 14.98 9.62
C MET A 102 -7.64 15.97 10.79
N GLU A 103 -6.53 16.50 11.32
CA GLU A 103 -6.56 17.51 12.39
C GLU A 103 -7.22 18.80 11.93
N GLU A 104 -6.88 19.29 10.75
CA GLU A 104 -7.47 20.48 10.14
C GLU A 104 -8.98 20.29 9.90
N ALA A 105 -9.39 19.12 9.38
CA ALA A 105 -10.80 18.79 9.19
C ALA A 105 -11.57 18.78 10.52
N LYS A 106 -10.98 18.22 11.58
CA LYS A 106 -11.57 18.22 12.92
C LYS A 106 -11.75 19.65 13.45
N ILE A 107 -10.72 20.48 13.34
CA ILE A 107 -10.77 21.89 13.77
C ILE A 107 -11.84 22.66 12.97
N ALA A 108 -11.89 22.49 11.65
CA ALA A 108 -12.88 23.13 10.79
C ALA A 108 -14.31 22.72 11.17
N ALA A 109 -14.55 21.44 11.44
CA ALA A 109 -15.86 20.94 11.86
C ALA A 109 -16.31 21.54 13.19
N VAL A 110 -15.40 21.65 14.17
CA VAL A 110 -15.69 22.29 15.46
C VAL A 110 -16.00 23.78 15.26
N LYS A 111 -15.20 24.50 14.47
CA LYS A 111 -15.43 25.91 14.16
C LYS A 111 -16.78 26.16 13.48
N ARG A 112 -17.17 25.30 12.52
CA ARG A 112 -18.48 25.37 11.86
C ARG A 112 -19.63 25.24 12.85
N LYS A 113 -19.59 24.19 13.70
CA LYS A 113 -20.61 23.97 14.74
C LYS A 113 -20.72 25.16 15.70
N GLN A 114 -19.59 25.70 16.15
CA GLN A 114 -19.58 26.89 17.01
C GLN A 114 -20.13 28.13 16.30
N GLY A 115 -19.81 28.32 15.01
CA GLY A 115 -20.36 29.40 14.19
C GLY A 115 -21.88 29.30 14.04
N ASP A 116 -22.41 28.10 13.80
CA ASP A 116 -23.86 27.87 13.66
C ASP A 116 -24.61 28.17 14.97
N VAL A 117 -24.03 27.77 16.11
CA VAL A 117 -24.59 28.06 17.44
C VAL A 117 -24.59 29.57 17.70
N LYS A 118 -23.46 30.24 17.49
CA LYS A 118 -23.35 31.71 17.66
C LYS A 118 -24.29 32.48 16.72
N SER A 119 -24.43 32.02 15.48
CA SER A 119 -25.35 32.60 14.51
C SER A 119 -26.81 32.47 14.98
N ARG A 120 -27.22 31.27 15.42
CA ARG A 120 -28.55 31.06 16.01
C ARG A 120 -28.79 31.94 17.24
N GLU A 121 -27.82 32.03 18.14
CA GLU A 121 -27.87 32.90 19.33
C GLU A 121 -28.00 34.38 18.94
N SER A 122 -27.24 34.84 17.94
CA SER A 122 -27.32 36.22 17.43
C SER A 122 -28.68 36.53 16.80
N ILE A 123 -29.28 35.56 16.11
CA ILE A 123 -30.62 35.68 15.52
C ILE A 123 -31.68 35.72 16.64
N LEU A 124 -31.54 34.89 17.68
CA LEU A 124 -32.48 34.88 18.81
C LEU A 124 -32.41 36.16 19.64
N THR A 125 -31.21 36.69 19.88
CA THR A 125 -31.01 37.94 20.63
C THR A 125 -31.42 39.19 19.85
N SER A 126 -31.28 39.18 18.52
CA SER A 126 -31.73 40.29 17.66
C SER A 126 -33.24 40.30 17.38
N LYS A 127 -33.94 39.19 17.59
CA LYS A 127 -35.40 39.14 17.44
C LYS A 127 -36.07 40.09 18.43
N LEU A 128 -36.98 40.93 17.92
CA LEU A 128 -37.82 41.77 18.77
C LEU A 128 -38.72 40.90 19.66
N LYS A 129 -39.06 41.44 20.83
CA LYS A 129 -40.06 40.85 21.72
C LYS A 129 -41.39 40.67 20.98
N PRO A 130 -42.15 39.59 21.24
CA PRO A 130 -43.45 39.40 20.62
C PRO A 130 -44.40 40.55 21.00
N LYS A 131 -45.19 41.02 20.03
CA LYS A 131 -46.31 41.95 20.29
C LYS A 131 -47.54 41.10 20.62
N SER A 132 -48.01 41.20 21.88
CA SER A 132 -49.05 40.39 22.57
C SER A 132 -48.75 38.87 22.62
N THR A 133 -49.15 38.06 23.60
CA THR A 133 -50.16 38.06 24.68
C THR A 133 -49.56 38.34 26.07
N GLN A 134 -49.89 39.50 26.63
CA GLN A 134 -49.83 39.77 28.08
C GLN A 134 -51.30 39.85 28.53
N LEU A 135 -51.90 38.69 28.81
CA LEU A 135 -53.15 38.51 29.55
C LEU A 135 -52.90 37.36 30.52
#